data_AF-A0A2N7QFY4-F1
#
_entry.id   AF-A0A2N7QFY4-F1
#
_cell.length_a   1.000
_cell.length_b   1.000
_cell.length_c   1.000
_cell.angle_alpha   90.00
_cell.angle_beta   90.00
_cell.angle_gamma   90.00
#
_symmetry.space_group_name_H-M   'P 1'
#
loop_
_entity.id
_entity.type
_entity.pdbx_description
1 polymer ?
#
loop_
_entity_poly.entity_id
_entity_poly.type
_entity_poly.pdbx_seq_one_letter_code
_entity_poly.pdbx_strand_id
1 'polypeptide(L)'
;MTEEHAFGTTGKCRIFAIGDIHGCLWSLEKLLNVLPANWGSDLIIFLGDYIDRGPDPKGVIERVLELKELYGEKIITLKGNHEWMFERFLKGIDIDIFLYNGGGTTLKSYYKNGKLIIPEDHLEFLRGLKLYYETEEYIFVHAGLRPGKKLEEQVEEDLLWIRDSFYFSEYKFPKTVVFGHTPFSIPL
;
A
#
# COMPACT_ATOMS: atom_id res chain seq x y z
N MET A 1 -15.97 25.89 40.96
CA MET A 1 -16.65 25.69 39.67
C MET A 1 -16.02 26.66 38.70
N THR A 2 -15.01 26.20 37.98
CA THR A 2 -14.31 26.96 36.95
C THR A 2 -14.64 26.29 35.63
N GLU A 3 -15.47 26.95 34.84
CA GLU A 3 -15.65 26.67 33.43
C GLU A 3 -14.34 27.07 32.72
N GLU A 4 -13.63 26.10 32.14
CA GLU A 4 -12.70 26.37 31.05
C GLU A 4 -13.32 25.84 29.77
N HIS A 5 -13.79 26.79 28.97
CA HIS A 5 -14.22 26.56 27.60
C HIS A 5 -13.03 26.37 26.67
N ALA A 6 -13.20 25.39 25.78
CA ALA A 6 -12.77 25.37 24.39
C ALA A 6 -11.27 25.15 24.07
N PHE A 7 -10.94 23.89 23.77
CA PHE A 7 -10.01 23.58 22.67
C PHE A 7 -10.79 23.04 21.48
N GLY A 8 -11.40 23.94 20.72
CA GLY A 8 -11.71 23.67 19.33
C GLY A 8 -10.42 23.72 18.53
N THR A 9 -9.80 22.57 18.27
CA THR A 9 -8.85 22.46 17.16
C THR A 9 -9.61 21.89 15.98
N THR A 10 -10.04 22.74 15.06
CA THR A 10 -10.35 22.29 13.69
C THR A 10 -9.01 21.97 13.02
N GLY A 11 -8.37 20.89 13.47
CA GLY A 11 -7.11 20.42 12.92
C GLY A 11 -7.34 19.94 11.49
N LYS A 12 -6.58 20.50 10.54
CA LYS A 12 -6.59 20.03 9.15
C LYS A 12 -6.33 18.52 9.15
N CYS A 13 -7.20 17.75 8.50
CA CYS A 13 -7.02 16.31 8.29
C CYS A 13 -5.65 16.08 7.63
N ARG A 14 -4.74 15.37 8.29
CA ARG A 14 -3.41 15.06 7.76
C ARG A 14 -3.47 13.75 6.98
N ILE A 15 -2.56 13.60 6.02
CA ILE A 15 -2.42 12.39 5.22
C ILE A 15 -1.03 11.81 5.49
N PHE A 16 -0.99 10.53 5.83
CA PHE A 16 0.25 9.77 6.00
C PHE A 16 0.30 8.67 4.94
N ALA A 17 1.37 8.65 4.15
CA ALA A 17 1.63 7.56 3.21
C ALA A 17 2.68 6.61 3.79
N ILE A 18 2.38 5.31 3.77
CA ILE A 18 3.27 4.23 4.21
C ILE A 18 3.70 3.48 2.95
N GLY A 19 5.02 3.48 2.71
CA GLY A 19 5.62 2.77 1.56
C GLY A 19 5.62 1.25 1.72
N ASP A 20 6.37 0.59 0.84
CA ASP A 20 6.47 -0.86 0.71
C ASP A 20 6.82 -1.53 2.05
N ILE A 21 6.05 -2.56 2.43
CA ILE A 21 6.18 -3.25 3.73
C ILE A 21 6.89 -4.59 3.56
N HIS A 22 6.60 -5.32 2.48
CA HIS A 22 7.21 -6.59 2.13
C HIS A 22 7.30 -7.57 3.30
N GLY A 23 6.18 -7.91 3.93
CA GLY A 23 6.13 -8.87 5.03
C GLY A 23 6.90 -8.48 6.30
N CYS A 24 7.38 -7.23 6.41
CA CYS A 24 8.14 -6.76 7.57
C CYS A 24 7.21 -6.26 8.70
N LEU A 25 6.38 -7.16 9.24
CA LEU A 25 5.40 -6.83 10.29
C LEU A 25 6.02 -6.09 11.48
N TRP A 26 7.19 -6.52 11.96
CA TRP A 26 7.86 -5.87 13.08
C TRP A 26 8.21 -4.39 12.79
N SER A 27 8.69 -4.10 11.58
CA SER A 27 9.00 -2.73 11.15
C SER A 27 7.72 -1.90 11.01
N LEU A 28 6.66 -2.50 10.47
CA LEU A 28 5.34 -1.87 10.40
C LEU A 28 4.85 -1.49 11.80
N GLU A 29 4.84 -2.42 12.75
CA GLU A 29 4.44 -2.15 14.13
C GLU A 29 5.26 -1.02 14.77
N LYS A 30 6.58 -1.01 14.55
CA LYS A 30 7.43 0.08 15.05
C LYS A 30 7.05 1.44 14.45
N LEU A 31 6.79 1.50 13.15
CA LEU A 31 6.34 2.70 12.47
C LEU A 31 4.98 3.17 13.02
N LEU A 32 4.00 2.27 13.11
CA LEU A 32 2.66 2.58 13.59
C LEU A 32 2.66 3.16 15.01
N ASN A 33 3.55 2.66 15.88
CA ASN A 33 3.68 3.13 17.26
C ASN A 33 4.27 4.55 17.39
N VAL A 34 5.07 5.00 16.42
CA VAL A 34 5.68 6.34 16.44
C VAL A 34 4.98 7.32 15.50
N LEU A 35 4.02 6.84 14.70
CA LEU A 35 3.29 7.65 13.75
C LEU A 35 2.44 8.67 14.52
N PRO A 36 2.65 9.99 14.31
CA PRO A 36 1.94 11.02 15.07
C PRO A 36 0.50 11.24 14.57
N ALA A 37 -0.11 10.20 13.98
CA ALA A 37 -1.43 10.24 13.38
C ALA A 37 -2.52 10.29 14.44
N ASN A 38 -3.55 11.09 14.18
CA ASN A 38 -4.79 11.06 14.93
C ASN A 38 -5.71 10.03 14.28
N TRP A 39 -5.63 8.79 14.77
CA TRP A 39 -6.38 7.65 14.26
C TRP A 39 -7.89 7.92 14.22
N GLY A 40 -8.54 7.56 13.10
CA GLY A 40 -9.96 7.84 12.85
C GLY A 40 -10.26 9.25 12.33
N SER A 41 -9.32 10.19 12.44
CA SER A 41 -9.45 11.54 11.86
C SER A 41 -8.56 11.73 10.64
N ASP A 42 -7.27 11.44 10.79
CA ASP A 42 -6.26 11.51 9.74
C ASP A 42 -6.43 10.35 8.74
N LEU A 43 -5.96 10.56 7.51
CA LEU A 43 -5.97 9.55 6.45
C LEU A 43 -4.64 8.80 6.42
N ILE A 44 -4.69 7.47 6.44
CA ILE A 44 -3.52 6.60 6.30
C ILE A 44 -3.63 5.87 4.97
N ILE A 45 -2.61 5.99 4.14
CA ILE A 45 -2.55 5.40 2.80
C ILE A 45 -1.37 4.44 2.75
N PHE A 46 -1.65 3.17 2.52
CA PHE A 46 -0.63 2.17 2.24
C PHE A 46 -0.40 2.08 0.73
N LEU A 47 0.85 2.23 0.28
CA LEU A 47 1.20 2.34 -1.14
C LEU A 47 1.33 1.00 -1.88
N GLY A 48 1.02 -0.13 -1.23
CA GLY A 48 1.11 -1.47 -1.81
C GLY A 48 2.35 -2.24 -1.34
N ASP A 49 2.60 -3.39 -1.94
CA ASP A 49 3.71 -4.29 -1.62
C ASP A 49 3.71 -4.66 -0.13
N TYR A 50 2.58 -5.23 0.30
CA TYR A 50 2.38 -5.76 1.65
C TYR A 50 3.13 -7.08 1.86
N ILE A 51 3.19 -7.87 0.79
CA ILE A 51 3.64 -9.27 0.81
C ILE A 51 5.04 -9.45 0.22
N ASP A 52 5.50 -10.70 0.24
CA ASP A 52 6.77 -11.18 -0.29
C ASP A 52 8.02 -10.64 0.42
N ARG A 53 9.17 -11.27 0.14
CA ARG A 53 10.53 -10.94 0.62
C ARG A 53 10.75 -11.05 2.13
N GLY A 54 10.00 -10.32 2.95
CA GLY A 54 10.17 -10.32 4.40
C GLY A 54 9.54 -11.53 5.10
N PRO A 55 9.67 -11.56 6.44
CA PRO A 55 9.46 -12.77 7.23
C PRO A 55 8.00 -13.13 7.48
N ASP A 56 7.08 -12.16 7.47
CA ASP A 56 5.68 -12.38 7.85
C ASP A 56 4.66 -11.65 6.94
N PRO A 57 4.52 -12.05 5.67
CA PRO A 57 3.50 -11.49 4.77
C PRO A 57 2.06 -11.66 5.27
N LYS A 58 1.75 -12.78 5.94
CA LYS A 58 0.39 -13.04 6.43
C LYS A 58 0.04 -12.08 7.56
N GLY A 59 0.94 -11.92 8.54
CA GLY A 59 0.72 -11.00 9.66
C GLY A 59 0.61 -9.54 9.23
N VAL A 60 1.31 -9.12 8.17
CA VAL A 60 1.11 -7.77 7.59
C VAL A 60 -0.32 -7.59 7.07
N ILE A 61 -0.84 -8.55 6.29
CA ILE A 61 -2.22 -8.49 5.78
C ILE A 61 -3.23 -8.45 6.94
N GLU A 62 -3.06 -9.33 7.94
CA GLU A 62 -3.91 -9.35 9.14
C GLU A 62 -3.90 -7.99 9.83
N ARG A 63 -2.70 -7.39 9.99
CA ARG A 63 -2.57 -6.10 10.65
C ARG A 63 -3.24 -4.96 9.90
N VAL A 64 -3.10 -4.92 8.57
CA VAL A 64 -3.74 -3.89 7.75
C VAL A 64 -5.26 -4.05 7.75
N LEU A 65 -5.75 -5.30 7.73
CA LEU A 65 -7.17 -5.62 7.87
C LEU A 65 -7.74 -5.13 9.22
N GLU A 66 -7.06 -5.40 10.33
CA GLU A 66 -7.45 -4.88 11.65
C GLU A 66 -7.57 -3.35 11.68
N LEU A 67 -6.58 -2.64 11.11
CA LEU A 67 -6.63 -1.17 11.03
C LEU A 67 -7.84 -0.71 10.19
N LYS A 68 -8.11 -1.39 9.09
CA LYS A 68 -9.23 -1.08 8.21
C LYS A 68 -10.58 -1.36 8.88
N GLU A 69 -10.68 -2.40 9.69
CA GLU A 69 -11.86 -2.68 10.53
C GLU A 69 -12.07 -1.58 11.58
N LEU A 70 -11.01 -1.16 12.26
CA LEU A 70 -11.08 -0.16 13.34
C LEU A 70 -11.37 1.26 12.84
N TYR A 71 -10.85 1.64 11.67
CA TYR A 71 -10.86 3.04 11.19
C TYR A 71 -11.56 3.24 9.85
N GLY A 72 -12.03 2.17 9.20
CA GLY A 72 -12.87 2.22 8.01
C GLY A 72 -12.23 2.99 6.85
N GLU A 73 -12.95 3.99 6.35
CA GLU A 73 -12.56 4.80 5.19
C GLU A 73 -11.30 5.66 5.41
N LYS A 74 -10.81 5.74 6.64
CA LYS A 74 -9.54 6.42 6.96
C LYS A 74 -8.31 5.58 6.61
N ILE A 75 -8.49 4.32 6.25
CA ILE A 75 -7.43 3.43 5.78
C ILE A 75 -7.62 3.15 4.29
N ILE A 76 -6.72 3.68 3.48
CA ILE A 76 -6.67 3.45 2.05
C ILE A 76 -5.53 2.46 1.75
N THR A 77 -5.82 1.47 0.93
CA THR A 77 -4.90 0.38 0.61
C THR A 77 -4.75 0.26 -0.89
N LEU A 78 -3.54 0.56 -1.39
CA LEU A 78 -3.22 0.50 -2.80
C LEU A 78 -2.65 -0.87 -3.18
N LYS A 79 -2.81 -1.24 -4.43
CA LYS A 79 -2.26 -2.47 -5.00
C LYS A 79 -0.80 -2.25 -5.36
N GLY A 80 0.09 -3.11 -4.87
CA GLY A 80 1.45 -3.21 -5.34
C GLY A 80 1.61 -4.21 -6.48
N ASN A 81 2.78 -4.21 -7.13
CA ASN A 81 3.05 -5.20 -8.15
C ASN A 81 3.20 -6.61 -7.57
N HIS A 82 3.58 -6.74 -6.30
CA HIS A 82 3.64 -8.03 -5.62
C HIS A 82 2.26 -8.65 -5.41
N GLU A 83 1.24 -7.86 -5.03
CA GLU A 83 -0.14 -8.36 -4.95
C GLU A 83 -0.68 -8.74 -6.34
N TRP A 84 -0.32 -7.97 -7.39
CA TRP A 84 -0.66 -8.32 -8.76
C TRP A 84 -0.05 -9.66 -9.21
N MET A 85 1.23 -9.89 -8.91
CA MET A 85 1.88 -11.18 -9.21
C MET A 85 1.22 -12.33 -8.43
N PHE A 86 0.86 -12.10 -7.17
CA PHE A 86 0.20 -13.12 -6.36
C PHE A 86 -1.18 -13.50 -6.90
N GLU A 87 -2.00 -12.54 -7.32
CA GLU A 87 -3.30 -12.82 -7.97
C GLU A 87 -3.16 -13.68 -9.23
N ARG A 88 -2.09 -13.47 -10.02
CA ARG A 88 -1.81 -14.27 -11.21
C ARG A 88 -1.34 -15.65 -10.86
N PHE A 89 -0.47 -15.78 -9.86
CA PHE A 89 -0.06 -17.06 -9.30
C PHE A 89 -1.28 -17.90 -8.86
N LEU A 90 -2.25 -17.29 -8.17
CA LEU A 90 -3.47 -17.98 -7.74
C LEU A 90 -4.34 -18.47 -8.90
N LYS A 91 -4.21 -17.86 -10.08
CA LYS A 91 -4.84 -18.28 -11.34
C LYS A 91 -4.00 -19.30 -12.13
N GLY A 92 -2.85 -19.71 -11.61
CA GLY A 92 -1.90 -20.60 -12.28
C GLY A 92 -1.12 -19.92 -13.41
N ILE A 93 -1.02 -18.59 -13.40
CA ILE A 93 -0.34 -17.78 -14.41
C ILE A 93 0.93 -17.19 -13.81
N ASP A 94 2.01 -17.09 -14.59
CA ASP A 94 3.26 -16.43 -14.21
C ASP A 94 3.85 -16.91 -12.86
N ILE A 95 3.69 -18.21 -12.61
CA ILE A 95 4.12 -18.86 -11.36
C ILE A 95 5.59 -18.58 -11.07
N ASP A 96 6.45 -18.75 -12.07
CA ASP A 96 7.90 -18.53 -11.93
C ASP A 96 8.23 -17.07 -11.64
N ILE A 97 7.49 -16.12 -12.22
CA ILE A 97 7.69 -14.68 -12.00
C ILE A 97 7.41 -14.33 -10.53
N PHE A 98 6.28 -14.81 -9.99
CA PHE A 98 5.93 -14.59 -8.59
C PHE A 98 6.97 -15.21 -7.64
N LEU A 99 7.37 -16.46 -7.88
CA LEU A 99 8.35 -17.15 -7.04
C LEU A 99 9.73 -16.48 -7.09
N TYR A 100 10.19 -16.08 -8.29
CA TYR A 100 11.47 -15.39 -8.48
C TYR A 100 11.51 -14.04 -7.76
N ASN A 101 10.37 -13.35 -7.66
CA ASN A 101 10.26 -12.06 -6.97
C ASN A 101 10.06 -12.19 -5.45
N GLY A 102 10.23 -13.38 -4.87
CA GLY A 102 10.17 -13.58 -3.42
C GLY A 102 8.82 -14.07 -2.90
N GLY A 103 7.91 -14.49 -3.79
CA GLY A 103 6.60 -15.04 -3.46
C GLY A 103 6.63 -16.25 -2.52
N GLY A 104 7.79 -16.94 -2.41
CA GLY A 104 7.97 -18.08 -1.54
C GLY A 104 7.68 -17.78 -0.06
N THR A 105 7.98 -16.58 0.45
CA THR A 105 7.68 -16.24 1.85
C THR A 105 6.18 -16.09 2.10
N THR A 106 5.45 -15.53 1.13
CA THR A 106 3.98 -15.43 1.16
C THR A 106 3.33 -16.80 1.10
N LEU A 107 3.79 -17.68 0.21
CA LEU A 107 3.25 -19.04 0.18
C LEU A 107 3.48 -19.75 1.51
N LYS A 108 4.68 -19.62 2.08
CA LYS A 108 5.03 -20.23 3.36
C LYS A 108 4.15 -19.71 4.50
N SER A 109 3.81 -18.42 4.54
CA SER A 109 2.99 -17.84 5.61
C SER A 109 1.53 -18.31 5.58
N TYR A 110 1.02 -18.72 4.40
CA TYR A 110 -0.32 -19.31 4.23
C TYR A 110 -0.33 -20.84 4.14
N TYR A 111 0.83 -21.50 4.17
CA TYR A 111 0.91 -22.96 4.05
C TYR A 111 0.60 -23.63 5.38
N LYS A 112 -0.45 -24.46 5.42
CA LYS A 112 -0.88 -25.18 6.63
C LYS A 112 -1.36 -26.57 6.26
N ASN A 113 -0.92 -27.58 7.02
CA ASN A 113 -1.34 -28.97 6.85
C ASN A 113 -1.17 -29.52 5.41
N GLY A 114 -0.07 -29.18 4.74
CA GLY A 114 0.22 -29.66 3.39
C GLY A 114 -0.54 -28.95 2.28
N LYS A 115 -1.27 -27.86 2.58
CA LYS A 115 -2.06 -27.10 1.61
C LYS A 115 -1.83 -25.61 1.78
N LEU A 116 -1.91 -24.87 0.68
CA LEU A 116 -2.02 -23.43 0.71
C LEU A 116 -3.44 -23.06 1.15
N ILE A 117 -3.58 -22.34 2.26
CA ILE A 117 -4.88 -21.93 2.81
C ILE A 117 -4.86 -20.42 3.00
N ILE A 118 -5.57 -19.71 2.13
CA ILE A 118 -5.72 -18.26 2.20
C ILE A 118 -7.13 -17.99 2.72
N PRO A 119 -7.28 -17.27 3.85
CA PRO A 119 -8.59 -16.85 4.35
C PRO A 119 -9.37 -16.02 3.32
N GLU A 120 -10.71 -16.12 3.33
CA GLU A 120 -11.56 -15.44 2.33
C GLU A 120 -11.49 -13.92 2.47
N ASP A 121 -11.47 -13.40 3.69
CA ASP A 121 -11.27 -11.98 4.01
C ASP A 121 -9.94 -11.42 3.49
N HIS A 122 -8.88 -12.24 3.46
CA HIS A 122 -7.62 -11.86 2.83
C HIS A 122 -7.73 -11.83 1.30
N LEU A 123 -8.48 -12.76 0.68
CA LEU A 123 -8.75 -12.73 -0.76
C LEU A 123 -9.64 -11.55 -1.14
N GLU A 124 -10.60 -11.18 -0.29
CA GLU A 124 -11.43 -9.98 -0.45
C GLU A 124 -10.59 -8.71 -0.31
N PHE A 125 -9.67 -8.66 0.66
CA PHE A 125 -8.72 -7.58 0.82
C PHE A 125 -7.93 -7.34 -0.47
N LEU A 126 -7.30 -8.39 -1.02
CA LEU A 126 -6.51 -8.30 -2.25
C LEU A 126 -7.35 -7.79 -3.43
N ARG A 127 -8.57 -8.32 -3.59
CA ARG A 127 -9.51 -7.87 -4.63
C ARG A 127 -9.97 -6.42 -4.45
N GLY A 128 -9.97 -5.91 -3.22
CA GLY A 128 -10.40 -4.57 -2.86
C GLY A 128 -9.30 -3.50 -2.95
N LEU A 129 -8.07 -3.87 -3.28
CA LEU A 129 -6.95 -2.92 -3.40
C LEU A 129 -7.17 -1.95 -4.57
N LYS A 130 -6.96 -0.65 -4.32
CA LYS A 130 -7.10 0.39 -5.34
C LYS A 130 -5.81 0.54 -6.14
N LEU A 131 -5.90 0.83 -7.44
CA LEU A 131 -4.71 1.12 -8.25
C LEU A 131 -4.08 2.48 -7.91
N TYR A 132 -4.93 3.44 -7.51
CA TYR A 132 -4.49 4.75 -7.06
C TYR A 132 -5.54 5.37 -6.13
N TYR A 133 -5.16 6.44 -5.43
CA TYR A 133 -6.08 7.28 -4.67
C TYR A 133 -5.75 8.75 -4.93
N GLU A 134 -6.78 9.56 -5.15
CA GLU A 134 -6.62 10.96 -5.52
C GLU A 134 -7.30 11.88 -4.50
N THR A 135 -6.63 12.98 -4.19
CA THR A 135 -7.15 14.10 -3.38
C THR A 135 -7.08 15.38 -4.19
N GLU A 136 -7.44 16.53 -3.60
CA GLU A 136 -7.30 17.83 -4.27
C GLU A 136 -5.83 18.15 -4.61
N GLU A 137 -4.88 17.77 -3.74
CA GLU A 137 -3.46 18.17 -3.84
C GLU A 137 -2.53 17.02 -4.30
N TYR A 138 -2.93 15.77 -4.07
CA TYR A 138 -2.06 14.59 -4.23
C TYR A 138 -2.70 13.47 -5.04
N ILE A 139 -1.85 12.72 -5.76
CA ILE A 139 -2.15 11.41 -6.34
C ILE A 139 -1.23 10.40 -5.66
N PHE A 140 -1.80 9.36 -5.05
CA PHE A 140 -1.09 8.24 -4.47
C PHE A 140 -1.20 7.05 -5.41
N VAL A 141 -0.07 6.47 -5.77
CA VAL A 141 0.04 5.33 -6.70
C VAL A 141 1.21 4.46 -6.28
N HIS A 142 1.20 3.16 -6.56
CA HIS A 142 2.29 2.29 -6.13
C HIS A 142 3.62 2.65 -6.80
N ALA A 143 3.71 2.61 -8.14
CA ALA A 143 4.97 2.82 -8.84
C ALA A 143 5.12 4.23 -9.46
N GLY A 144 4.07 4.74 -10.09
CA GLY A 144 4.11 6.07 -10.71
C GLY A 144 3.07 6.26 -11.79
N LEU A 145 3.18 7.36 -12.54
CA LEU A 145 2.28 7.70 -13.63
C LEU A 145 3.07 7.86 -14.93
N ARG A 146 2.53 7.42 -16.07
CA ARG A 146 3.13 7.71 -17.36
C ARG A 146 3.07 9.22 -17.66
N PRO A 147 4.22 9.88 -17.92
CA PRO A 147 4.24 11.28 -18.33
C PRO A 147 3.39 11.56 -19.57
N GLY A 148 2.73 12.73 -19.58
CA GLY A 148 1.90 13.17 -20.71
C GLY A 148 0.55 12.45 -20.86
N LYS A 149 0.19 11.56 -19.94
CA LYS A 149 -1.13 10.90 -19.88
C LYS A 149 -1.93 11.44 -18.71
N LYS A 150 -3.24 11.64 -18.93
CA LYS A 150 -4.17 11.98 -17.83
C LYS A 150 -4.34 10.78 -16.90
N LEU A 151 -4.84 11.01 -15.69
CA LEU A 151 -4.98 9.94 -14.69
C LEU A 151 -5.92 8.83 -15.18
N GLU A 152 -7.00 9.19 -15.88
CA GLU A 152 -7.97 8.25 -16.44
C GLU A 152 -7.46 7.48 -17.67
N GLU A 153 -6.33 7.92 -18.23
CA GLU A 153 -5.68 7.32 -19.40
C GLU A 153 -4.49 6.44 -19.02
N GLN A 154 -4.16 6.36 -17.73
CA GLN A 154 -3.11 5.48 -17.22
C GLN A 154 -3.53 4.02 -17.33
N VAL A 155 -2.55 3.13 -17.53
CA VAL A 155 -2.77 1.69 -17.59
C VAL A 155 -2.23 1.01 -16.34
N GLU A 156 -2.89 -0.06 -15.89
CA GLU A 156 -2.52 -0.79 -14.66
C GLU A 156 -1.03 -1.19 -14.63
N GLU A 157 -0.49 -1.63 -15.77
CA GLU A 157 0.93 -1.99 -15.89
C GLU A 157 1.86 -0.83 -15.48
N ASP A 158 1.61 0.38 -15.97
CA ASP A 158 2.42 1.55 -15.61
C ASP A 158 2.23 1.91 -14.13
N LEU A 159 0.98 1.91 -13.63
CA LEU A 159 0.69 2.24 -12.23
C LEU A 159 1.41 1.33 -11.23
N LEU A 160 1.69 0.09 -11.62
CA LEU A 160 2.31 -0.93 -10.77
C LEU A 160 3.80 -1.13 -11.03
N TRP A 161 4.32 -0.83 -12.22
CA TRP A 161 5.69 -1.22 -12.61
C TRP A 161 6.58 -0.10 -13.13
N ILE A 162 6.04 1.09 -13.38
CA ILE A 162 6.84 2.16 -13.98
C ILE A 162 7.97 2.60 -13.04
N ARG A 163 9.16 2.81 -13.61
CA ARG A 163 10.35 3.30 -12.88
C ARG A 163 10.96 4.49 -13.61
N ASP A 164 12.05 4.24 -14.34
CA ASP A 164 12.91 5.24 -14.98
C ASP A 164 12.14 6.26 -15.81
N SER A 165 11.16 5.82 -16.60
CA SER A 165 10.37 6.70 -17.46
C SER A 165 9.43 7.65 -16.71
N PHE A 166 9.15 7.38 -15.44
CA PHE A 166 8.42 8.28 -14.56
C PHE A 166 9.39 9.10 -13.72
N TYR A 167 10.28 8.41 -13.00
CA TYR A 167 11.17 9.03 -12.03
C TYR A 167 12.18 10.02 -12.64
N PHE A 168 12.77 9.71 -13.80
CA PHE A 168 13.70 10.62 -14.48
C PHE A 168 13.00 11.64 -15.39
N SER A 169 11.67 11.66 -15.40
CA SER A 169 10.91 12.59 -16.23
C SER A 169 10.89 13.99 -15.62
N GLU A 170 11.07 15.02 -16.46
CA GLU A 170 10.85 16.42 -16.07
C GLU A 170 9.37 16.84 -16.17
N TYR A 171 8.47 15.92 -16.53
CA TYR A 171 7.05 16.21 -16.68
C TYR A 171 6.41 16.59 -15.35
N LYS A 172 5.77 17.76 -15.32
CA LYS A 172 5.06 18.25 -14.14
C LYS A 172 3.61 17.79 -14.18
N PHE A 173 3.28 16.87 -13.29
CA PHE A 173 1.89 16.47 -13.08
C PHE A 173 1.10 17.62 -12.43
N PRO A 174 -0.23 17.70 -12.66
CA PRO A 174 -1.08 18.73 -12.04
C PRO A 174 -1.13 18.66 -10.51
N LYS A 175 -0.83 17.49 -9.93
CA LYS A 175 -0.84 17.19 -8.49
C LYS A 175 0.48 16.55 -8.10
N THR A 176 0.84 16.65 -6.82
CA THR A 176 2.01 15.94 -6.29
C THR A 176 1.76 14.43 -6.32
N VAL A 177 2.65 13.69 -6.96
CA VAL A 177 2.56 12.22 -7.04
C VAL A 177 3.39 11.62 -5.90
N VAL A 178 2.76 10.80 -5.07
CA VAL A 178 3.37 10.09 -3.95
C VAL A 178 3.38 8.60 -4.29
N PHE A 179 4.56 7.97 -4.26
CA PHE A 179 4.77 6.61 -4.74
C PHE A 179 5.81 5.84 -3.91
N GLY A 180 5.76 4.51 -4.01
CA GLY A 180 6.71 3.55 -3.43
C GLY A 180 7.52 2.86 -4.54
N HIS A 181 7.60 1.52 -4.52
CA HIS A 181 8.13 0.63 -5.56
C HIS A 181 9.63 0.74 -5.90
N THR A 182 10.14 1.97 -6.05
CA THR A 182 11.54 2.26 -6.37
C THR A 182 12.26 2.61 -5.08
N PRO A 183 13.17 1.74 -4.57
CA PRO A 183 13.88 2.02 -3.32
C PRO A 183 14.89 3.14 -3.52
N PHE A 184 14.81 4.15 -2.67
CA PHE A 184 15.80 5.22 -2.58
C PHE A 184 16.49 5.20 -1.23
N SER A 185 17.78 5.51 -1.18
CA SER A 185 18.51 5.67 0.08
C SER A 185 18.16 6.97 0.82
N ILE A 186 17.51 7.92 0.12
CA ILE A 186 17.10 9.25 0.62
C ILE A 186 15.82 9.64 -0.14
N PRO A 187 14.81 10.25 0.51
CA PRO A 187 13.65 10.80 -0.20
C PRO A 187 14.07 11.83 -1.28
N LEU A 188 13.30 11.88 -2.36
CA LEU A 188 13.49 12.77 -3.51
C LEU A 188 13.08 14.22 -3.24
#